data_AF-A0A6N6PRI7-F1
#
_entry.id   AF-A0A6N6PRI7-F1
#
_cell.length_a   1.000
_cell.length_b   1.000
_cell.length_c   1.000
_cell.angle_alpha   90.00
_cell.angle_beta   90.00
_cell.angle_gamma   90.00
#
_symmetry.space_group_name_H-M   'P 1'
#
loop_
_entity.id
_entity.type
_entity.pdbx_description
1 polymer ?
#
loop_
_entity_poly.entity_id
_entity_poly.type
_entity_poly.pdbx_seq_one_letter_code
_entity_poly.pdbx_strand_id
1 'polypeptide(L)'
;LEQLWACIAATPEFGANVQDEVVAEFWTRLTGQGMPAALAPAQVALYDVPAARGFLAAGLLVGPEYFRQRVSGFYQQHLKRMASALELDKAGATQVNEASLLEFESNLLGSVEYYGGVGSTPTAWVNSVYIVLLGREPTETERKAWVPQLTAGLLRSNAARQLIESSEHRRWEIQAVYRELLLREGAPEEVSSGIMAGPASTRARTIASPEYFSRLCGDYAVTIQWGDGGESSLVVPVAGNTHPFSAAHLYENDGTYALTINLTAGGSRCIATNLVTVTNRAPVLSTRSVAFDGVRLVAELQVADTGSNTWTRVVDFGDGAEVQTSATFAQPQFQLAHFYNVPGPFKISVTVTDDQGATHLLELSLPNIPPDPKLVPIVGSYFSTDLEGWLTFPRPGSTQNGPRWIKTGGNPDGWLGVSAGLANEPWFWDAPATYLGNKSELNHGLIEFDLKQNSVAPRTHGADLLLIGGDQTLVYMLNTAPGIEWSHYQVLVATNAGWSVETTQKAVTSADLEGVLANLKAFRIRGKFVNELVETGLDNVRLRGTDPGSVPRLQMRRLLTNGVLGDRYEVVWSSTNRGYQLQMTTNLQSGAWQPVSGAVTVIDGKSQMILSLTNRVPQFFRMAK
;
A
#
# COMPACT_ATOMS: atom_id res chain seq x y z
N LEU A 1 24.18 -2.92 1.84
CA LEU A 1 24.97 -4.18 1.81
C LEU A 1 26.39 -3.94 1.30
N GLU A 2 26.61 -3.35 0.12
CA GLU A 2 27.98 -3.03 -0.36
C GLU A 2 28.72 -2.02 0.52
N GLN A 3 28.05 -0.95 0.98
CA GLN A 3 28.60 -0.03 1.98
C GLN A 3 28.81 -0.68 3.36
N LEU A 4 28.01 -1.70 3.68
CA LEU A 4 28.14 -2.47 4.93
C LEU A 4 29.39 -3.36 4.86
N TRP A 5 29.61 -4.02 3.72
CA TRP A 5 30.83 -4.77 3.43
C TRP A 5 32.05 -3.87 3.36
N ALA A 6 31.94 -2.69 2.75
CA ALA A 6 33.00 -1.68 2.75
C ALA A 6 33.27 -1.15 4.16
N CYS A 7 32.25 -0.99 5.00
CA CYS A 7 32.41 -0.57 6.38
C CYS A 7 33.03 -1.67 7.25
N ILE A 8 32.57 -2.92 7.15
CA ILE A 8 33.20 -4.09 7.81
C ILE A 8 34.66 -4.22 7.38
N ALA A 9 34.96 -3.98 6.09
CA ALA A 9 36.32 -3.98 5.56
C ALA A 9 37.14 -2.74 5.96
N ALA A 10 36.51 -1.58 6.20
CA ALA A 10 37.18 -0.31 6.49
C ALA A 10 37.21 0.07 7.99
N THR A 11 36.40 -0.56 8.84
CA THR A 11 36.49 -0.42 10.30
C THR A 11 37.69 -1.23 10.79
N PRO A 12 38.74 -0.57 11.31
CA PRO A 12 39.95 -1.25 11.75
C PRO A 12 39.67 -2.32 12.81
N GLU A 13 38.58 -2.20 13.58
CA GLU A 13 38.19 -3.14 14.64
C GLU A 13 37.55 -4.46 14.15
N PHE A 14 37.09 -4.55 12.90
CA PHE A 14 36.48 -5.77 12.34
C PHE A 14 37.36 -6.47 11.29
N GLY A 15 38.17 -5.71 10.55
CA GLY A 15 39.01 -6.24 9.47
C GLY A 15 40.51 -6.23 9.74
N ALA A 16 41.04 -5.24 10.46
CA ALA A 16 42.50 -5.04 10.61
C ALA A 16 43.03 -5.49 11.97
N ASN A 17 42.35 -5.18 13.08
CA ASN A 17 42.76 -5.55 14.43
C ASN A 17 42.42 -7.00 14.77
N VAL A 18 41.38 -7.61 14.20
CA VAL A 18 41.18 -9.07 14.33
C VAL A 18 42.27 -9.82 13.56
N GLN A 19 42.79 -9.27 12.46
CA GLN A 19 43.87 -9.92 11.71
C GLN A 19 45.23 -9.71 12.39
N ASP A 20 45.50 -8.53 12.93
CA ASP A 20 46.70 -8.24 13.72
C ASP A 20 46.65 -8.93 15.10
N GLU A 21 45.50 -9.05 15.76
CA GLU A 21 45.33 -9.81 17.00
C GLU A 21 45.31 -11.32 16.76
N VAL A 22 44.77 -11.83 15.65
CA VAL A 22 44.85 -13.25 15.32
C VAL A 22 46.27 -13.62 14.90
N VAL A 23 47.00 -12.75 14.20
CA VAL A 23 48.42 -12.97 13.88
C VAL A 23 49.30 -12.78 15.13
N ALA A 24 48.99 -11.82 16.01
CA ALA A 24 49.69 -11.65 17.28
C ALA A 24 49.36 -12.76 18.28
N GLU A 25 48.13 -13.24 18.35
CA GLU A 25 47.70 -14.40 19.14
C GLU A 25 48.26 -15.69 18.54
N PHE A 26 48.27 -15.83 17.21
CA PHE A 26 48.95 -16.91 16.52
C PHE A 26 50.45 -16.90 16.82
N TRP A 27 51.11 -15.75 16.67
CA TRP A 27 52.52 -15.58 17.02
C TRP A 27 52.76 -15.85 18.51
N THR A 28 51.88 -15.40 19.40
CA THR A 28 51.97 -15.64 20.85
C THR A 28 51.78 -17.11 21.18
N ARG A 29 50.84 -17.80 20.53
CA ARG A 29 50.63 -19.25 20.68
C ARG A 29 51.73 -20.07 20.02
N LEU A 30 52.37 -19.57 18.95
CA LEU A 30 53.45 -20.22 18.21
C LEU A 30 54.85 -19.97 18.78
N THR A 31 55.06 -18.86 19.49
CA THR A 31 56.40 -18.49 19.98
C THR A 31 56.45 -18.35 21.50
N GLY A 32 55.30 -18.26 22.16
CA GLY A 32 55.22 -17.93 23.58
C GLY A 32 55.57 -16.47 23.90
N GLN A 33 55.79 -15.62 22.88
CA GLN A 33 56.14 -14.21 23.04
C GLN A 33 55.22 -13.32 22.21
N GLY A 34 55.10 -12.04 22.59
CA GLY A 34 54.39 -11.06 21.78
C GLY A 34 55.08 -10.82 20.43
N MET A 35 54.31 -10.47 19.41
CA MET A 35 54.84 -10.23 18.07
C MET A 35 55.81 -9.03 18.05
N PRO A 36 57.03 -9.17 17.49
CA PRO A 36 57.99 -8.07 17.37
C PRO A 36 57.46 -6.93 16.50
N ALA A 37 57.62 -5.68 16.97
CA ALA A 37 57.16 -4.48 16.27
C ALA A 37 57.76 -4.29 14.85
N ALA A 38 58.91 -4.93 14.56
CA ALA A 38 59.56 -4.89 13.25
C ALA A 38 58.84 -5.74 12.17
N LEU A 39 57.98 -6.69 12.57
CA LEU A 39 57.21 -7.54 11.66
C LEU A 39 55.82 -6.96 11.33
N ALA A 40 55.36 -5.98 12.10
CA ALA A 40 54.05 -5.33 11.93
C ALA A 40 53.89 -4.51 10.63
N PRO A 41 54.90 -3.74 10.13
CA PRO A 41 54.70 -2.86 8.97
C PRO A 41 54.90 -3.54 7.59
N ALA A 42 55.51 -4.72 7.53
CA ALA A 42 56.04 -5.26 6.26
C ALA A 42 55.03 -6.00 5.38
N GLN A 43 53.76 -6.13 5.76
CA GLN A 43 52.82 -7.01 5.05
C GLN A 43 51.42 -6.45 4.79
N VAL A 44 51.21 -5.12 4.93
CA VAL A 44 49.91 -4.45 4.74
C VAL A 44 49.27 -4.65 3.35
N ALA A 45 50.04 -5.08 2.33
CA ALA A 45 49.52 -5.30 0.97
C ALA A 45 49.11 -6.75 0.61
N LEU A 46 49.13 -7.70 1.56
CA LEU A 46 48.94 -9.14 1.29
C LEU A 46 47.63 -9.73 1.88
N TYR A 47 46.77 -8.94 2.50
CA TYR A 47 45.79 -9.44 3.48
C TYR A 47 44.37 -9.80 2.98
N ASP A 48 44.07 -9.58 1.70
CA ASP A 48 42.75 -9.86 1.11
C ASP A 48 42.58 -11.26 0.50
N VAL A 49 43.61 -12.13 0.54
CA VAL A 49 43.57 -13.43 -0.14
C VAL A 49 43.88 -14.58 0.83
N PRO A 50 43.01 -15.60 0.98
CA PRO A 50 43.27 -16.79 1.80
C PRO A 50 44.61 -17.48 1.50
N ALA A 51 45.06 -17.41 0.24
CA ALA A 51 46.35 -17.94 -0.20
C ALA A 51 47.53 -17.24 0.50
N ALA A 52 47.50 -15.92 0.64
CA ALA A 52 48.58 -15.14 1.25
C ALA A 52 48.73 -15.40 2.76
N ARG A 53 47.61 -15.69 3.44
CA ARG A 53 47.59 -16.11 4.86
C ARG A 53 48.27 -17.47 5.06
N GLY A 54 47.99 -18.41 4.15
CA GLY A 54 48.66 -19.70 4.10
C GLY A 54 50.17 -19.56 3.89
N PHE A 55 50.61 -18.62 3.04
CA PHE A 55 52.03 -18.34 2.82
C PHE A 55 52.74 -17.73 4.04
N LEU A 56 52.09 -16.80 4.76
CA LEU A 56 52.65 -16.22 5.98
C LEU A 56 52.76 -17.26 7.11
N ALA A 57 51.68 -18.01 7.36
CA ALA A 57 51.68 -19.07 8.36
C ALA A 57 52.73 -20.15 8.02
N ALA A 58 52.85 -20.54 6.74
CA ALA A 58 53.88 -21.46 6.29
C ALA A 58 55.29 -20.91 6.51
N GLY A 59 55.54 -19.62 6.25
CA GLY A 59 56.83 -18.97 6.46
C GLY A 59 57.26 -18.93 7.93
N LEU A 60 56.31 -18.73 8.85
CA LEU A 60 56.56 -18.75 10.30
C LEU A 60 56.78 -20.17 10.84
N LEU A 61 56.07 -21.14 10.27
CA LEU A 61 56.14 -22.57 10.65
C LEU A 61 57.38 -23.30 10.07
N VAL A 62 58.23 -22.61 9.32
CA VAL A 62 59.53 -23.13 8.85
C VAL A 62 60.73 -22.31 9.36
N GLY A 63 60.47 -21.33 10.25
CA GLY A 63 61.48 -20.44 10.81
C GLY A 63 62.21 -21.00 12.05
N PRO A 64 63.35 -20.39 12.44
CA PRO A 64 64.11 -20.76 13.64
C PRO A 64 63.30 -20.72 14.94
N GLU A 65 62.33 -19.82 15.05
CA GLU A 65 61.49 -19.63 16.24
C GLU A 65 60.51 -20.79 16.42
N TYR A 66 59.84 -21.21 15.35
CA TYR A 66 58.99 -22.41 15.37
C TYR A 66 59.80 -23.66 15.71
N PHE A 67 60.99 -23.78 15.13
CA PHE A 67 61.91 -24.87 15.43
C PHE A 67 62.26 -24.91 16.93
N ARG A 68 62.64 -23.77 17.52
CA ARG A 68 62.90 -23.66 18.97
C ARG A 68 61.67 -24.02 19.82
N GLN A 69 60.47 -23.60 19.41
CA GLN A 69 59.24 -23.93 20.14
C GLN A 69 58.95 -25.43 20.10
N ARG A 70 59.05 -26.07 18.93
CA ARG A 70 58.87 -27.52 18.79
C ARG A 70 59.88 -28.30 19.63
N VAL A 71 61.15 -27.88 19.60
CA VAL A 71 62.20 -28.46 20.46
C VAL A 71 61.83 -28.32 21.93
N SER A 72 61.44 -27.13 22.38
CA SER A 72 60.98 -26.90 23.76
C SER A 72 59.79 -27.81 24.13
N GLY A 73 58.84 -27.96 23.21
CA GLY A 73 57.71 -28.87 23.32
C GLY A 73 58.15 -30.32 23.50
N PHE A 74 59.14 -30.80 22.75
CA PHE A 74 59.69 -32.14 22.91
C PHE A 74 60.29 -32.37 24.30
N TYR A 75 61.01 -31.41 24.88
CA TYR A 75 61.49 -31.53 26.26
C TYR A 75 60.34 -31.63 27.26
N GLN A 76 59.31 -30.79 27.12
CA GLN A 76 58.16 -30.81 28.01
C GLN A 76 57.34 -32.10 27.88
N GLN A 77 57.11 -32.55 26.65
CA GLN A 77 56.28 -33.72 26.36
C GLN A 77 57.01 -35.02 26.72
N HIS A 78 58.29 -35.14 26.34
CA HIS A 78 59.02 -36.40 26.43
C HIS A 78 59.84 -36.52 27.72
N LEU A 79 60.46 -35.42 28.19
CA LEU A 79 61.30 -35.42 29.40
C LEU A 79 60.63 -34.79 30.63
N LYS A 80 59.42 -34.23 30.48
CA LYS A 80 58.66 -33.59 31.57
C LYS A 80 59.42 -32.43 32.25
N ARG A 81 60.34 -31.79 31.53
CA ARG A 81 61.10 -30.61 31.98
C ARG A 81 61.20 -29.58 30.86
N MET A 82 61.64 -28.36 31.20
CA MET A 82 61.96 -27.35 30.20
C MET A 82 63.37 -27.57 29.63
N ALA A 83 63.55 -27.19 28.36
CA ALA A 83 64.86 -27.09 27.74
C ALA A 83 65.63 -25.90 28.35
N SER A 84 66.92 -26.07 28.57
CA SER A 84 67.82 -24.96 28.91
C SER A 84 68.09 -24.06 27.71
N ALA A 85 68.53 -22.82 27.97
CA ALA A 85 68.90 -21.89 26.91
C ALA A 85 69.99 -22.46 25.97
N LEU A 86 70.97 -23.18 26.53
CA LEU A 86 72.02 -23.82 25.75
C LEU A 86 71.51 -24.98 24.86
N GLU A 87 70.53 -25.76 25.34
CA GLU A 87 69.91 -26.82 24.54
C GLU A 87 69.10 -26.23 23.37
N LEU A 88 68.39 -25.12 23.60
CA LEU A 88 67.64 -24.41 22.56
C LEU A 88 68.56 -23.72 21.54
N ASP A 89 69.66 -23.12 22.00
CA ASP A 89 70.63 -22.46 21.12
C ASP A 89 71.39 -23.46 20.25
N LYS A 90 71.76 -24.63 20.80
CA LYS A 90 72.33 -25.74 20.02
C LYS A 90 71.37 -26.25 18.95
N ALA A 91 70.09 -26.36 19.28
CA ALA A 91 69.07 -26.78 18.32
C ALA A 91 68.92 -25.77 17.16
N GLY A 92 68.93 -24.47 17.48
CA GLY A 92 68.81 -23.39 16.50
C GLY A 92 70.06 -23.10 15.63
N ALA A 93 71.21 -23.72 15.92
CA ALA A 93 72.46 -23.54 15.17
C ALA A 93 72.60 -24.49 13.95
N THR A 94 71.60 -25.32 13.69
CA THR A 94 71.56 -26.30 12.59
C THR A 94 70.56 -25.90 11.52
N GLN A 95 70.52 -26.61 10.37
CA GLN A 95 69.51 -26.35 9.35
C GLN A 95 68.10 -26.58 9.93
N VAL A 96 67.27 -25.55 10.00
CA VAL A 96 65.92 -25.61 10.58
C VAL A 96 64.89 -26.03 9.54
N ASN A 97 64.35 -27.24 9.64
CA ASN A 97 63.29 -27.78 8.79
C ASN A 97 62.61 -28.98 9.49
N GLU A 98 61.58 -29.57 8.87
CA GLU A 98 60.89 -30.74 9.45
C GLU A 98 61.81 -31.96 9.61
N ALA A 99 62.78 -32.16 8.71
CA ALA A 99 63.71 -33.29 8.80
C ALA A 99 64.64 -33.17 10.02
N SER A 100 65.09 -31.96 10.35
CA SER A 100 65.89 -31.74 11.56
C SER A 100 65.07 -31.79 12.85
N LEU A 101 63.77 -31.47 12.82
CA LEU A 101 62.87 -31.72 13.97
C LEU A 101 62.73 -33.21 14.25
N LEU A 102 62.54 -34.01 13.20
CA LEU A 102 62.49 -35.46 13.30
C LEU A 102 63.79 -36.05 13.84
N GLU A 103 64.94 -35.59 13.34
CA GLU A 103 66.25 -36.01 13.84
C GLU A 103 66.42 -35.64 15.32
N PHE A 104 66.03 -34.41 15.69
CA PHE A 104 66.09 -33.94 17.07
C PHE A 104 65.24 -34.80 18.01
N GLU A 105 63.96 -35.02 17.68
CA GLU A 105 63.04 -35.81 18.48
C GLU A 105 63.52 -37.26 18.61
N SER A 106 63.99 -37.86 17.51
CA SER A 106 64.58 -39.20 17.49
C SER A 106 65.78 -39.30 18.44
N ASN A 107 66.66 -38.31 18.43
CA ASN A 107 67.83 -38.26 19.30
C ASN A 107 67.45 -38.01 20.77
N LEU A 108 66.44 -37.18 21.03
CA LEU A 108 65.93 -36.92 22.38
C LEU A 108 65.34 -38.19 22.99
N LEU A 109 64.48 -38.90 22.27
CA LEU A 109 63.90 -40.18 22.70
C LEU A 109 64.97 -41.28 22.80
N GLY A 110 66.03 -41.21 22.00
CA GLY A 110 67.17 -42.13 22.06
C GLY A 110 68.15 -41.87 23.21
N SER A 111 68.08 -40.69 23.83
CA SER A 111 69.06 -40.20 24.79
C SER A 111 69.18 -41.06 26.05
N VAL A 112 70.32 -40.95 26.72
CA VAL A 112 70.53 -41.59 28.04
C VAL A 112 69.55 -41.03 29.07
N GLU A 113 69.21 -39.75 28.97
CA GLU A 113 68.27 -39.08 29.87
C GLU A 113 66.86 -39.65 29.76
N TYR A 114 66.30 -39.69 28.54
CA TYR A 114 64.96 -40.24 28.32
C TYR A 114 64.90 -41.71 28.77
N TYR A 115 65.88 -42.52 28.35
CA TYR A 115 65.93 -43.93 28.73
C TYR A 115 66.07 -44.15 30.24
N GLY A 116 66.87 -43.32 30.91
CA GLY A 116 67.01 -43.30 32.35
C GLY A 116 65.67 -43.01 33.05
N GLY A 117 65.00 -41.95 32.60
CA GLY A 117 63.74 -41.47 33.17
C GLY A 117 62.57 -42.43 33.04
N VAL A 118 62.56 -43.29 32.01
CA VAL A 118 61.46 -44.26 31.77
C VAL A 118 61.72 -45.65 32.38
N GLY A 119 62.80 -45.82 33.14
CA GLY A 119 63.07 -47.07 33.88
C GLY A 119 64.22 -47.93 33.35
N SER A 120 65.05 -47.39 32.45
CA SER A 120 66.34 -47.99 32.05
C SER A 120 66.31 -49.41 31.50
N THR A 121 65.17 -49.87 30.97
CA THR A 121 65.03 -51.16 30.29
C THR A 121 64.48 -50.99 28.87
N PRO A 122 64.82 -51.88 27.92
CA PRO A 122 64.26 -51.82 26.57
C PRO A 122 62.74 -51.90 26.56
N THR A 123 62.15 -52.75 27.43
CA THR A 123 60.70 -52.89 27.56
C THR A 123 60.02 -51.60 28.02
N ALA A 124 60.54 -50.97 29.07
CA ALA A 124 59.94 -49.74 29.58
C ALA A 124 60.10 -48.57 28.59
N TRP A 125 61.23 -48.53 27.87
CA TRP A 125 61.44 -47.57 26.79
C TRP A 125 60.45 -47.76 25.64
N VAL A 126 60.26 -48.98 25.13
CA VAL A 126 59.28 -49.25 24.06
C VAL A 126 57.86 -48.84 24.48
N ASN A 127 57.44 -49.20 25.70
CA ASN A 127 56.13 -48.82 26.22
C ASN A 127 55.95 -47.30 26.25
N SER A 128 56.96 -46.58 26.78
CA SER A 128 56.90 -45.12 26.88
C SER A 128 56.88 -44.44 25.51
N VAL A 129 57.72 -44.89 24.56
CA VAL A 129 57.78 -44.30 23.21
C VAL A 129 56.45 -44.45 22.47
N TYR A 130 55.80 -45.60 22.57
CA TYR A 130 54.47 -45.82 22.00
C TYR A 130 53.42 -44.86 22.60
N ILE A 131 53.43 -44.66 23.92
CA ILE A 131 52.49 -43.75 24.58
C ILE A 131 52.72 -42.31 24.13
N VAL A 132 53.97 -41.83 24.12
CA VAL A 132 54.24 -40.41 23.81
C VAL A 132 54.10 -40.09 22.32
N LEU A 133 54.43 -41.03 21.43
CA LEU A 133 54.33 -40.81 19.98
C LEU A 133 52.93 -41.13 19.43
N LEU A 134 52.30 -42.20 19.91
CA LEU A 134 51.06 -42.74 19.30
C LEU A 134 49.83 -42.63 20.20
N GLY A 135 50.00 -42.17 21.44
CA GLY A 135 48.89 -42.03 22.40
C GLY A 135 48.33 -43.36 22.91
N ARG A 136 49.03 -44.49 22.70
CA ARG A 136 48.58 -45.83 23.12
C ARG A 136 49.73 -46.71 23.60
N GLU A 137 49.40 -47.80 24.28
CA GLU A 137 50.38 -48.84 24.60
C GLU A 137 50.72 -49.73 23.38
N PRO A 138 51.93 -50.29 23.31
CA PRO A 138 52.28 -51.27 22.29
C PRO A 138 51.58 -52.60 22.57
N THR A 139 51.12 -53.27 21.51
CA THR A 139 50.65 -54.65 21.58
C THR A 139 51.79 -55.61 21.96
N GLU A 140 51.46 -56.81 22.43
CA GLU A 140 52.45 -57.86 22.71
C GLU A 140 53.35 -58.17 21.50
N THR A 141 52.75 -58.20 20.30
CA THR A 141 53.48 -58.45 19.05
C THR A 141 54.48 -57.34 18.74
N GLU A 142 54.07 -56.07 18.85
CA GLU A 142 54.95 -54.91 18.63
C GLU A 142 56.10 -54.89 19.65
N ARG A 143 55.81 -55.13 20.93
CA ARG A 143 56.84 -55.19 21.98
C ARG A 143 57.85 -56.31 21.71
N LYS A 144 57.39 -57.51 21.32
CA LYS A 144 58.26 -58.64 20.94
C LYS A 144 59.10 -58.37 19.68
N ALA A 145 58.65 -57.51 18.78
CA ALA A 145 59.43 -57.10 17.63
C ALA A 145 60.56 -56.13 17.99
N TRP A 146 60.31 -55.16 18.87
CA TRP A 146 61.26 -54.11 19.22
C TRP A 146 62.31 -54.51 20.26
N VAL A 147 61.89 -55.16 21.36
CA VAL A 147 62.77 -55.41 22.51
C VAL A 147 64.03 -56.20 22.15
N PRO A 148 63.98 -57.31 21.39
CA PRO A 148 65.19 -58.06 21.01
C PRO A 148 66.17 -57.25 20.16
N GLN A 149 65.67 -56.38 19.27
CA GLN A 149 66.53 -55.55 18.41
C GLN A 149 67.30 -54.52 19.23
N LEU A 150 66.64 -53.91 20.22
CA LEU A 150 67.29 -52.99 21.17
C LEU A 150 68.32 -53.72 22.04
N THR A 151 68.04 -54.97 22.46
CA THR A 151 69.02 -55.80 23.18
C THR A 151 70.22 -56.19 22.31
N ALA A 152 70.00 -56.37 21.00
CA ALA A 152 71.04 -56.69 20.02
C ALA A 152 71.88 -55.46 19.57
N GLY A 153 71.64 -54.28 20.15
CA GLY A 153 72.44 -53.08 19.91
C GLY A 153 71.86 -52.11 18.88
N LEU A 154 70.60 -52.26 18.44
CA LEU A 154 69.93 -51.22 17.66
C LEU A 154 69.89 -49.92 18.48
N LEU A 155 70.37 -48.82 17.88
CA LEU A 155 70.32 -47.51 18.53
C LEU A 155 68.86 -47.12 18.80
N ARG A 156 68.56 -46.69 20.03
CA ARG A 156 67.23 -46.21 20.41
C ARG A 156 66.76 -45.04 19.56
N SER A 157 67.67 -44.16 19.14
CA SER A 157 67.35 -43.08 18.20
C SER A 157 66.91 -43.60 16.82
N ASN A 158 67.53 -44.69 16.33
CA ASN A 158 67.10 -45.33 15.08
C ASN A 158 65.72 -45.99 15.24
N ALA A 159 65.44 -46.62 16.38
CA ALA A 159 64.13 -47.19 16.67
C ALA A 159 63.05 -46.11 16.83
N ALA A 160 63.35 -45.01 17.54
CA ALA A 160 62.45 -43.87 17.67
C ALA A 160 62.13 -43.25 16.31
N ARG A 161 63.16 -43.06 15.47
CA ARG A 161 62.98 -42.57 14.10
C ARG A 161 62.02 -43.44 13.29
N GLN A 162 62.16 -44.77 13.35
CA GLN A 162 61.25 -45.68 12.65
C GLN A 162 59.79 -45.56 13.11
N LEU A 163 59.56 -45.28 14.39
CA LEU A 163 58.21 -45.04 14.92
C LEU A 163 57.67 -43.67 14.52
N ILE A 164 58.48 -42.61 14.57
CA ILE A 164 58.12 -41.24 14.14
C ILE A 164 57.78 -41.23 12.63
N GLU A 165 58.54 -41.96 11.82
CA GLU A 165 58.33 -42.11 10.38
C GLU A 165 57.19 -43.08 10.02
N SER A 166 56.55 -43.71 11.00
CA SER A 166 55.46 -44.65 10.75
C SER A 166 54.21 -43.93 10.23
N SER A 167 53.41 -44.66 9.44
CA SER A 167 52.11 -44.13 8.96
C SER A 167 51.12 -43.85 10.10
N GLU A 168 51.27 -44.56 11.21
CA GLU A 168 50.44 -44.37 12.40
C GLU A 168 50.77 -43.05 13.11
N HIS A 169 52.07 -42.79 13.34
CA HIS A 169 52.52 -41.54 13.93
C HIS A 169 52.10 -40.34 13.07
N ARG A 170 52.31 -40.41 11.74
CA ARG A 170 51.86 -39.34 10.83
C ARG A 170 50.37 -39.06 10.93
N ARG A 171 49.51 -40.09 11.03
CA ARG A 171 48.06 -39.90 11.24
C ARG A 171 47.77 -39.25 12.59
N TRP A 172 48.44 -39.71 13.64
CA TRP A 172 48.24 -39.19 14.99
C TRP A 172 48.62 -37.71 15.09
N GLU A 173 49.76 -37.32 14.52
CA GLU A 173 50.24 -35.94 14.52
C GLU A 173 49.31 -35.02 13.70
N ILE A 174 48.85 -35.47 12.53
CA ILE A 174 47.88 -34.70 11.73
C ILE A 174 46.54 -34.55 12.46
N GLN A 175 46.04 -35.60 13.11
CA GLN A 175 44.83 -35.49 13.92
C GLN A 175 44.99 -34.55 15.11
N ALA A 176 46.17 -34.52 15.72
CA ALA A 176 46.47 -33.59 16.80
C ALA A 176 46.35 -32.12 16.33
N VAL A 177 46.71 -31.79 15.09
CA VAL A 177 46.52 -30.45 14.53
C VAL A 177 45.05 -30.04 14.52
N TYR A 178 44.15 -30.91 14.06
CA TYR A 178 42.71 -30.63 14.02
C TYR A 178 42.11 -30.52 15.43
N ARG A 179 42.49 -31.41 16.34
CA ARG A 179 42.05 -31.35 17.75
C ARG A 179 42.50 -30.07 18.44
N GLU A 180 43.73 -29.64 18.20
CA GLU A 180 44.31 -28.47 18.84
C GLU A 180 43.68 -27.17 18.31
N LEU A 181 43.53 -27.06 16.99
CA LEU A 181 43.12 -25.81 16.35
C LEU A 181 41.61 -25.67 16.18
N LEU A 182 40.91 -26.75 15.84
CA LEU A 182 39.47 -26.74 15.52
C LEU A 182 38.61 -27.40 16.61
N LEU A 183 39.22 -28.04 17.62
CA LEU A 183 38.55 -28.85 18.64
C LEU A 183 37.67 -29.98 18.06
N ARG A 184 38.07 -30.54 16.93
CA ARG A 184 37.44 -31.71 16.33
C ARG A 184 38.48 -32.65 15.73
N GLU A 185 38.07 -33.87 15.43
CA GLU A 185 38.86 -34.75 14.57
C GLU A 185 38.80 -34.25 13.11
N GLY A 186 39.91 -34.42 12.39
CA GLY A 186 39.98 -34.26 10.95
C GLY A 186 39.24 -35.38 10.23
N ALA A 187 38.50 -35.02 9.18
CA ALA A 187 37.85 -35.97 8.29
C ALA A 187 38.89 -36.86 7.57
N PRO A 188 38.52 -38.07 7.12
CA PRO A 188 39.46 -38.99 6.47
C PRO A 188 40.24 -38.37 5.29
N GLU A 189 39.60 -37.51 4.51
CA GLU A 189 40.19 -36.80 3.37
C GLU A 189 41.16 -35.70 3.81
N GLU A 190 40.79 -34.96 4.85
CA GLU A 190 41.62 -33.92 5.47
C GLU A 190 42.91 -34.52 6.03
N VAL A 191 42.79 -35.64 6.76
CA VAL A 191 43.93 -36.37 7.31
C VAL A 191 44.82 -36.92 6.20
N SER A 192 44.23 -37.48 5.14
CA SER A 192 44.98 -38.00 3.99
C SER A 192 45.78 -36.91 3.27
N SER A 193 45.16 -35.73 3.06
CA SER A 193 45.82 -34.54 2.52
C SER A 193 46.88 -33.98 3.46
N GLY A 194 46.67 -34.09 4.77
CA GLY A 194 47.62 -33.67 5.79
C GLY A 194 48.90 -34.50 5.80
N ILE A 195 48.76 -35.84 5.69
CA ILE A 195 49.91 -36.76 5.63
C ILE A 195 50.82 -36.47 4.44
N MET A 196 50.26 -36.08 3.29
CA MET A 196 51.04 -35.74 2.10
C MET A 196 51.79 -34.41 2.23
N ALA A 197 51.23 -33.46 2.97
CA ALA A 197 51.80 -32.12 3.10
C ALA A 197 52.72 -31.96 4.32
N GLY A 198 52.60 -32.83 5.32
CA GLY A 198 53.31 -32.71 6.59
C GLY A 198 52.55 -31.86 7.64
N PRO A 199 52.93 -31.98 8.92
CA PRO A 199 52.24 -31.34 10.04
C PRO A 199 52.35 -29.81 10.02
N ALA A 200 53.49 -29.23 9.62
CA ALA A 200 53.63 -27.77 9.57
C ALA A 200 52.73 -27.15 8.49
N SER A 201 52.73 -27.71 7.27
CA SER A 201 51.85 -27.24 6.20
C SER A 201 50.36 -27.49 6.50
N THR A 202 50.03 -28.56 7.21
CA THR A 202 48.65 -28.81 7.64
C THR A 202 48.19 -27.79 8.66
N ARG A 203 49.02 -27.50 9.67
CA ARG A 203 48.77 -26.45 10.65
C ARG A 203 48.57 -25.08 9.97
N ALA A 204 49.44 -24.72 9.02
CA ALA A 204 49.32 -23.49 8.25
C ALA A 204 47.98 -23.38 7.52
N ARG A 205 47.57 -24.46 6.82
CA ARG A 205 46.30 -24.53 6.08
C ARG A 205 45.10 -24.46 7.01
N THR A 206 45.14 -25.14 8.15
CA THR A 206 44.05 -25.14 9.13
C THR A 206 43.88 -23.76 9.76
N ILE A 207 44.96 -23.06 10.11
CA ILE A 207 44.88 -21.69 10.65
C ILE A 207 44.34 -20.72 9.59
N ALA A 208 44.74 -20.90 8.33
CA ALA A 208 44.23 -20.11 7.21
C ALA A 208 42.80 -20.50 6.80
N SER A 209 42.21 -21.53 7.41
CA SER A 209 40.89 -22.04 7.02
C SER A 209 39.77 -21.15 7.56
N PRO A 210 38.67 -20.95 6.79
CA PRO A 210 37.50 -20.21 7.28
C PRO A 210 36.93 -20.77 8.58
N GLU A 211 37.00 -22.08 8.77
CA GLU A 211 36.51 -22.75 9.98
C GLU A 211 37.25 -22.31 11.24
N TYR A 212 38.57 -22.17 11.17
CA TYR A 212 39.37 -21.65 12.29
C TYR A 212 39.00 -20.20 12.63
N PHE A 213 38.70 -19.38 11.62
CA PHE A 213 38.23 -18.00 11.82
C PHE A 213 36.83 -17.92 12.43
N SER A 214 35.87 -18.71 11.93
CA SER A 214 34.49 -18.74 12.48
C SER A 214 34.46 -19.13 13.96
N ARG A 215 35.40 -19.97 14.40
CA ARG A 215 35.56 -20.37 15.80
C ARG A 215 36.05 -19.23 16.71
N LEU A 216 36.82 -18.28 16.19
CA LEU A 216 37.42 -17.20 16.98
C LEU A 216 36.47 -15.99 17.19
N CYS A 217 35.52 -15.75 16.27
CA CYS A 217 34.75 -14.50 16.25
C CYS A 217 33.41 -14.50 17.04
N GLY A 218 32.81 -15.66 17.37
CA GLY A 218 31.50 -15.74 18.08
C GLY A 218 30.30 -15.16 17.31
N ASP A 219 29.07 -15.26 17.86
CA ASP A 219 27.82 -14.75 17.25
C ASP A 219 27.80 -13.21 17.12
N TYR A 220 27.20 -12.69 16.04
CA TYR A 220 27.03 -11.25 15.81
C TYR A 220 25.67 -10.75 16.33
N ALA A 221 25.65 -9.62 17.03
CA ALA A 221 24.44 -8.85 17.28
C ALA A 221 24.32 -7.71 16.26
N VAL A 222 23.13 -7.52 15.72
CA VAL A 222 22.81 -6.51 14.72
C VAL A 222 21.69 -5.63 15.27
N THR A 223 21.92 -4.32 15.32
CA THR A 223 20.87 -3.34 15.55
C THR A 223 20.71 -2.44 14.32
N ILE A 224 19.48 -2.21 13.90
CA ILE A 224 19.12 -1.42 12.72
C ILE A 224 18.28 -0.25 13.20
N GLN A 225 18.78 0.96 13.02
CA GLN A 225 18.08 2.21 13.29
C GLN A 225 17.58 2.75 11.96
N TRP A 226 16.26 2.86 11.81
CA TRP A 226 15.63 3.12 10.50
C TRP A 226 15.66 4.60 10.08
N GLY A 227 16.05 5.49 11.00
CA GLY A 227 16.23 6.93 10.76
C GLY A 227 14.99 7.79 11.09
N ASP A 228 13.86 7.16 11.41
CA ASP A 228 12.59 7.79 11.82
C ASP A 228 12.29 7.63 13.32
N GLY A 229 13.24 7.07 14.08
CA GLY A 229 13.08 6.70 15.49
C GLY A 229 12.75 5.22 15.72
N GLY A 230 12.42 4.46 14.67
CA GLY A 230 12.26 3.01 14.74
C GLY A 230 13.59 2.27 14.89
N GLU A 231 13.58 1.16 15.64
CA GLU A 231 14.75 0.28 15.82
C GLU A 231 14.37 -1.21 15.72
N SER A 232 15.26 -2.03 15.17
CA SER A 232 15.16 -3.49 15.16
C SER A 232 16.46 -4.12 15.65
N SER A 233 16.38 -5.17 16.46
CA SER A 233 17.54 -5.91 16.99
C SER A 233 17.43 -7.39 16.66
N LEU A 234 18.53 -7.99 16.19
CA LEU A 234 18.59 -9.40 15.81
C LEU A 234 19.97 -10.00 16.10
N VAL A 235 20.00 -11.30 16.42
CA VAL A 235 21.23 -12.07 16.63
C VAL A 235 21.43 -12.98 15.42
N VAL A 236 22.58 -12.89 14.75
CA VAL A 236 22.91 -13.68 13.57
C VAL A 236 23.93 -14.75 13.95
N PRO A 237 23.53 -16.04 13.96
CA PRO A 237 24.46 -17.12 14.26
C PRO A 237 25.51 -17.28 13.16
N VAL A 238 26.76 -17.53 13.55
CA VAL A 238 27.86 -17.74 12.59
C VAL A 238 27.79 -19.14 11.99
N ALA A 239 27.22 -19.25 10.78
CA ALA A 239 27.30 -20.45 9.96
C ALA A 239 27.90 -20.12 8.57
N GLY A 240 29.13 -20.56 8.30
CA GLY A 240 29.78 -20.44 6.98
C GLY A 240 30.42 -19.08 6.67
N ASN A 241 30.65 -18.79 5.38
CA ASN A 241 31.42 -17.62 4.91
C ASN A 241 30.57 -16.37 4.61
N THR A 242 29.23 -16.49 4.68
CA THR A 242 28.30 -15.37 4.45
C THR A 242 27.14 -15.48 5.43
N HIS A 243 26.79 -14.37 6.08
CA HIS A 243 25.75 -14.32 7.10
C HIS A 243 24.67 -13.31 6.70
N PRO A 244 23.77 -13.68 5.78
CA PRO A 244 22.67 -12.80 5.39
C PRO A 244 21.69 -12.63 6.55
N PHE A 245 21.23 -11.40 6.77
CA PHE A 245 20.12 -11.09 7.66
C PHE A 245 19.10 -10.21 6.92
N SER A 246 17.86 -10.26 7.38
CA SER A 246 16.78 -9.43 6.85
C SER A 246 15.93 -8.88 7.99
N ALA A 247 15.55 -7.62 7.89
CA ALA A 247 14.56 -6.98 8.74
C ALA A 247 13.64 -6.13 7.87
N ALA A 248 12.43 -5.88 8.35
CA ALA A 248 11.43 -5.04 7.69
C ALA A 248 10.98 -3.94 8.65
N HIS A 249 10.70 -2.76 8.09
CA HIS A 249 10.20 -1.59 8.82
C HIS A 249 9.22 -0.81 7.94
N LEU A 250 8.21 -0.24 8.58
CA LEU A 250 7.20 0.60 7.93
C LEU A 250 7.48 2.06 8.31
N TYR A 251 7.74 2.90 7.31
CA TYR A 251 7.87 4.33 7.48
C TYR A 251 6.48 4.99 7.44
N GLU A 252 6.14 5.78 8.45
CA GLU A 252 4.84 6.45 8.53
C GLU A 252 4.74 7.65 7.58
N ASN A 253 5.86 8.28 7.24
CA ASN A 253 5.90 9.44 6.36
C ASN A 253 6.87 9.20 5.22
N ASP A 254 6.68 9.92 4.11
CA ASP A 254 7.68 10.01 3.06
C ASP A 254 8.87 10.89 3.50
N GLY A 255 10.00 10.65 2.85
CA GLY A 255 11.23 11.34 3.20
C GLY A 255 12.47 10.52 2.89
N THR A 256 13.62 11.15 3.09
CA THR A 256 14.91 10.47 3.02
C THR A 256 15.42 10.22 4.42
N TYR A 257 15.47 8.95 4.81
CA TYR A 257 15.89 8.51 6.13
C TYR A 257 17.31 7.96 6.09
N ALA A 258 18.11 8.37 7.07
CA ALA A 258 19.45 7.82 7.27
C ALA A 258 19.35 6.53 8.09
N LEU A 259 19.26 5.41 7.38
CA LEU A 259 19.29 4.08 7.98
C LEU A 259 20.69 3.76 8.48
N THR A 260 20.82 3.46 9.76
CA THR A 260 22.08 3.12 10.42
C THR A 260 22.05 1.69 10.92
N ILE A 261 22.93 0.85 10.40
CA ILE A 261 23.11 -0.54 10.83
C ILE A 261 24.35 -0.59 11.71
N ASN A 262 24.20 -1.16 12.89
CA ASN A 262 25.23 -1.33 13.89
C ASN A 262 25.42 -2.83 14.16
N LEU A 263 26.64 -3.31 13.96
CA LEU A 263 27.05 -4.69 14.16
C LEU A 263 28.00 -4.75 15.35
N THR A 264 27.75 -5.66 16.29
CA THR A 264 28.62 -5.92 17.43
C THR A 264 28.96 -7.40 17.53
N ALA A 265 30.26 -7.71 17.67
CA ALA A 265 30.74 -9.07 17.93
C ALA A 265 32.06 -9.02 18.71
N GLY A 266 32.22 -9.89 19.71
CA GLY A 266 33.47 -10.00 20.48
C GLY A 266 33.94 -8.71 21.18
N GLY A 267 33.08 -7.69 21.32
CA GLY A 267 33.44 -6.37 21.85
C GLY A 267 33.74 -5.31 20.78
N SER A 268 33.91 -5.69 19.52
CA SER A 268 34.10 -4.77 18.38
C SER A 268 32.77 -4.25 17.83
N ARG A 269 32.78 -3.05 17.24
CA ARG A 269 31.59 -2.38 16.67
C ARG A 269 31.82 -1.89 15.23
N CYS A 270 30.87 -2.14 14.33
CA CYS A 270 30.87 -1.61 12.97
C CYS A 270 29.54 -0.88 12.69
N ILE A 271 29.60 0.31 12.09
CA ILE A 271 28.42 1.15 11.82
C ILE A 271 28.41 1.54 10.36
N ALA A 272 27.40 1.11 9.62
CA ALA A 272 27.18 1.54 8.25
C ALA A 272 25.90 2.37 8.17
N THR A 273 25.96 3.46 7.44
CA THR A 273 24.78 4.30 7.17
C THR A 273 24.47 4.25 5.68
N ASN A 274 23.19 4.14 5.35
CA ASN A 274 22.68 4.25 3.99
C ASN A 274 21.47 5.18 3.99
N LEU A 275 21.18 5.80 2.85
CA LEU A 275 19.97 6.59 2.68
C LEU A 275 18.87 5.72 2.09
N VAL A 276 17.70 5.77 2.70
CA VAL A 276 16.46 5.18 2.16
C VAL A 276 15.52 6.33 1.84
N THR A 277 15.17 6.48 0.57
CA THR A 277 14.14 7.44 0.15
C THR A 277 12.81 6.70 0.05
N VAL A 278 11.88 7.07 0.94
CA VAL A 278 10.48 6.69 0.89
C VAL A 278 9.73 7.79 0.15
N THR A 279 9.01 7.42 -0.91
CA THR A 279 8.23 8.39 -1.70
C THR A 279 6.77 8.29 -1.35
N ASN A 280 6.11 9.43 -1.15
CA ASN A 280 4.66 9.44 -1.00
C ASN A 280 3.99 8.83 -2.24
N ARG A 281 2.98 8.01 -2.02
CA ARG A 281 2.17 7.39 -3.06
C ARG A 281 0.84 8.13 -3.12
N ALA A 282 0.64 8.87 -4.22
CA ALA A 282 -0.58 9.65 -4.43
C ALA A 282 -1.86 8.81 -4.24
N PRO A 283 -2.95 9.42 -3.73
CA PRO A 283 -4.24 8.76 -3.61
C PRO A 283 -4.77 8.39 -5.00
N VAL A 284 -5.60 7.36 -5.08
CA VAL A 284 -6.35 7.04 -6.29
C VAL A 284 -7.84 7.24 -6.03
N LEU A 285 -8.43 8.21 -6.72
CA LEU A 285 -9.87 8.49 -6.66
C LEU A 285 -10.60 7.76 -7.78
N SER A 286 -11.69 7.07 -7.45
CA SER A 286 -12.49 6.29 -8.41
C SER A 286 -13.99 6.41 -8.14
N THR A 287 -14.81 6.09 -9.14
CA THR A 287 -16.27 6.04 -9.01
C THR A 287 -16.74 4.66 -8.57
N ARG A 288 -17.68 4.63 -7.62
CA ARG A 288 -18.46 3.41 -7.30
C ARG A 288 -19.79 3.41 -8.02
N SER A 289 -20.48 4.54 -8.00
CA SER A 289 -21.75 4.73 -8.70
C SER A 289 -21.89 6.18 -9.16
N VAL A 290 -22.54 6.38 -10.30
CA VAL A 290 -22.92 7.69 -10.81
C VAL A 290 -24.35 7.58 -11.29
N ALA A 291 -25.25 8.33 -10.65
CA ALA A 291 -26.63 8.49 -11.07
C ALA A 291 -26.82 9.94 -11.53
N PHE A 292 -27.28 10.08 -12.78
CA PHE A 292 -27.60 11.38 -13.36
C PHE A 292 -28.90 11.29 -14.15
N ASP A 293 -29.86 12.15 -13.83
CA ASP A 293 -31.20 12.16 -14.46
C ASP A 293 -31.39 13.33 -15.43
N GLY A 294 -30.31 14.05 -15.78
CA GLY A 294 -30.31 15.22 -16.65
C GLY A 294 -30.19 16.53 -15.91
N VAL A 295 -30.56 16.57 -14.63
CA VAL A 295 -30.45 17.77 -13.79
C VAL A 295 -29.92 17.48 -12.38
N ARG A 296 -29.97 16.25 -11.89
CA ARG A 296 -29.45 15.89 -10.56
C ARG A 296 -28.36 14.83 -10.69
N LEU A 297 -27.21 15.14 -10.10
CA LEU A 297 -26.13 14.19 -9.90
C LEU A 297 -26.16 13.65 -8.48
N VAL A 298 -26.03 12.32 -8.36
CA VAL A 298 -25.58 11.66 -7.13
C VAL A 298 -24.45 10.69 -7.52
N ALA A 299 -23.24 10.93 -7.02
CA ALA A 299 -22.09 10.08 -7.27
C ALA A 299 -21.49 9.59 -5.95
N GLU A 300 -21.24 8.29 -5.86
CA GLU A 300 -20.46 7.71 -4.76
C GLU A 300 -19.02 7.49 -5.23
N LEU A 301 -18.08 8.08 -4.52
CA LEU A 301 -16.65 8.01 -4.83
C LEU A 301 -15.89 7.24 -3.75
N GLN A 302 -14.75 6.68 -4.14
CA GLN A 302 -13.84 5.96 -3.28
C GLN A 302 -12.39 6.39 -3.49
N VAL A 303 -11.70 6.63 -2.38
CA VAL A 303 -10.26 6.88 -2.32
C VAL A 303 -9.56 5.57 -1.93
N ALA A 304 -8.56 5.19 -2.70
CA ALA A 304 -7.62 4.13 -2.36
C ALA A 304 -6.23 4.74 -2.22
N ASP A 305 -5.70 4.70 -1.01
CA ASP A 305 -4.42 5.30 -0.68
C ASP A 305 -3.75 4.44 0.40
N THR A 306 -2.48 4.13 0.19
CA THR A 306 -1.66 3.34 1.13
C THR A 306 -0.61 4.21 1.82
N GLY A 307 -0.40 5.43 1.34
CA GLY A 307 0.52 6.42 1.91
C GLY A 307 -0.15 7.38 2.88
N SER A 308 -1.48 7.47 2.88
CA SER A 308 -2.23 8.33 3.79
C SER A 308 -3.55 7.72 4.28
N ASN A 309 -4.05 8.24 5.41
CA ASN A 309 -5.36 7.94 5.98
C ASN A 309 -6.27 9.16 6.09
N THR A 310 -5.82 10.34 5.62
CA THR A 310 -6.61 11.57 5.61
C THR A 310 -6.41 12.35 4.32
N TRP A 311 -7.49 13.00 3.84
CA TRP A 311 -7.47 13.73 2.58
C TRP A 311 -8.28 15.01 2.64
N THR A 312 -8.03 15.90 1.68
CA THR A 312 -8.89 17.04 1.35
C THR A 312 -9.43 16.88 -0.07
N ARG A 313 -10.55 17.55 -0.40
CA ARG A 313 -11.09 17.53 -1.77
C ARG A 313 -11.50 18.91 -2.27
N VAL A 314 -11.38 19.06 -3.59
CA VAL A 314 -11.86 20.21 -4.37
C VAL A 314 -12.77 19.68 -5.48
N VAL A 315 -13.97 20.23 -5.61
CA VAL A 315 -14.99 19.79 -6.56
C VAL A 315 -15.49 20.97 -7.39
N ASP A 316 -15.37 20.85 -8.70
CA ASP A 316 -16.02 21.73 -9.68
C ASP A 316 -17.05 20.89 -10.46
N PHE A 317 -18.32 21.32 -10.46
CA PHE A 317 -19.41 20.59 -11.13
C PHE A 317 -19.54 20.93 -12.63
N GLY A 318 -18.79 21.92 -13.13
CA GLY A 318 -18.72 22.27 -14.54
C GLY A 318 -19.89 23.10 -15.07
N ASP A 319 -20.72 23.66 -14.18
CA ASP A 319 -21.90 24.48 -14.51
C ASP A 319 -21.73 25.96 -14.12
N GLY A 320 -20.52 26.36 -13.70
CA GLY A 320 -20.21 27.72 -13.27
C GLY A 320 -20.62 28.04 -11.83
N ALA A 321 -21.13 27.05 -11.06
CA ALA A 321 -21.29 27.19 -9.62
C ALA A 321 -19.94 27.38 -8.91
N GLU A 322 -19.97 27.88 -7.67
CA GLU A 322 -18.77 28.04 -6.86
C GLU A 322 -18.08 26.69 -6.61
N VAL A 323 -16.76 26.65 -6.81
CA VAL A 323 -15.94 25.46 -6.58
C VAL A 323 -15.98 25.11 -5.09
N GLN A 324 -16.39 23.88 -4.78
CA GLN A 324 -16.48 23.42 -3.40
C GLN A 324 -15.11 22.92 -2.92
N THR A 325 -14.60 23.52 -1.86
CA THR A 325 -13.41 23.04 -1.13
C THR A 325 -13.84 22.47 0.21
N SER A 326 -13.34 21.29 0.58
CA SER A 326 -13.70 20.64 1.86
C SER A 326 -12.61 20.76 2.92
N ALA A 327 -13.02 20.61 4.18
CA ALA A 327 -12.12 20.25 5.28
C ALA A 327 -11.61 18.81 5.14
N THR A 328 -10.59 18.46 5.93
CA THR A 328 -9.98 17.13 5.98
C THR A 328 -10.99 16.04 6.36
N PHE A 329 -10.93 14.89 5.69
CA PHE A 329 -11.77 13.71 5.96
C PHE A 329 -10.92 12.43 6.00
N ALA A 330 -11.38 11.43 6.76
CA ALA A 330 -10.68 10.14 6.95
C ALA A 330 -11.47 8.92 6.46
N GLN A 331 -12.76 9.10 6.14
CA GLN A 331 -13.57 8.02 5.57
C GLN A 331 -13.20 7.86 4.08
N PRO A 332 -12.78 6.68 3.60
CA PRO A 332 -12.28 6.48 2.23
C PRO A 332 -13.41 6.51 1.17
N GLN A 333 -14.64 6.82 1.58
CA GLN A 333 -15.81 6.90 0.73
C GLN A 333 -16.62 8.15 1.06
N PHE A 334 -17.13 8.80 0.02
CA PHE A 334 -17.99 9.96 0.17
C PHE A 334 -18.94 10.08 -1.01
N GLN A 335 -20.05 10.79 -0.78
CA GLN A 335 -21.06 11.08 -1.78
C GLN A 335 -20.93 12.54 -2.23
N LEU A 336 -21.06 12.75 -3.54
CA LEU A 336 -21.31 14.05 -4.14
C LEU A 336 -22.77 14.12 -4.59
N ALA A 337 -23.42 15.24 -4.31
CA ALA A 337 -24.76 15.53 -4.79
C ALA A 337 -24.81 16.97 -5.31
N HIS A 338 -25.35 17.15 -6.51
CA HIS A 338 -25.45 18.46 -7.15
C HIS A 338 -26.69 18.56 -8.03
N PHE A 339 -27.21 19.78 -8.19
CA PHE A 339 -28.35 20.10 -9.04
C PHE A 339 -27.93 21.12 -10.12
N TYR A 340 -28.13 20.74 -11.36
CA TYR A 340 -27.93 21.52 -12.57
C TYR A 340 -29.26 22.15 -13.00
N ASN A 341 -29.24 23.45 -13.27
CA ASN A 341 -30.46 24.20 -13.61
C ASN A 341 -30.89 24.05 -15.07
N VAL A 342 -29.96 23.63 -15.92
CA VAL A 342 -30.19 23.45 -17.35
C VAL A 342 -29.71 22.04 -17.70
N PRO A 343 -30.51 21.24 -18.41
CA PRO A 343 -30.04 19.98 -18.97
C PRO A 343 -28.88 20.24 -19.93
N GLY A 344 -27.76 19.55 -19.73
CA GLY A 344 -26.58 19.79 -20.54
C GLY A 344 -25.50 18.75 -20.29
N PRO A 345 -24.51 18.68 -21.18
CA PRO A 345 -23.32 17.92 -20.88
C PRO A 345 -22.51 18.69 -19.83
N PHE A 346 -22.09 18.02 -18.77
CA PHE A 346 -21.26 18.62 -17.72
C PHE A 346 -19.95 17.85 -17.58
N LYS A 347 -18.86 18.59 -17.33
CA LYS A 347 -17.57 18.01 -16.94
C LYS A 347 -17.31 18.34 -15.49
N ILE A 348 -17.35 17.32 -14.65
CA ILE A 348 -17.08 17.45 -13.22
C ILE A 348 -15.61 17.14 -13.00
N SER A 349 -14.93 17.97 -12.23
CA SER A 349 -13.54 17.80 -11.82
C SER A 349 -13.49 17.60 -10.32
N VAL A 350 -12.98 16.45 -9.86
CA VAL A 350 -12.80 16.16 -8.44
C VAL A 350 -11.32 15.90 -8.19
N THR A 351 -10.68 16.78 -7.43
CA THR A 351 -9.30 16.60 -6.97
C THR A 351 -9.32 16.16 -5.52
N VAL A 352 -8.63 15.06 -5.21
CA VAL A 352 -8.34 14.64 -3.84
C VAL A 352 -6.84 14.80 -3.59
N THR A 353 -6.49 15.37 -2.45
CA THR A 353 -5.12 15.62 -2.01
C THR A 353 -4.90 14.93 -0.67
N ASP A 354 -3.85 14.13 -0.54
CA ASP A 354 -3.45 13.53 0.73
C ASP A 354 -2.79 14.54 1.69
N ASP A 355 -2.54 14.11 2.92
CA ASP A 355 -1.90 14.93 3.96
C ASP A 355 -0.43 15.29 3.68
N GLN A 356 0.19 14.63 2.72
CA GLN A 356 1.56 14.86 2.24
C GLN A 356 1.57 15.69 0.94
N GLY A 357 0.41 16.13 0.45
CA GLY A 357 0.24 17.03 -0.69
C GLY A 357 0.21 16.37 -2.07
N ALA A 358 0.28 15.04 -2.19
CA ALA A 358 0.09 14.38 -3.48
C ALA A 358 -1.40 14.31 -3.85
N THR A 359 -1.70 14.37 -5.15
CA THR A 359 -3.06 14.60 -5.64
C THR A 359 -3.47 13.63 -6.73
N HIS A 360 -4.79 13.46 -6.88
CA HIS A 360 -5.39 12.79 -8.03
C HIS A 360 -6.65 13.51 -8.48
N LEU A 361 -6.71 13.80 -9.78
CA LEU A 361 -7.86 14.41 -10.45
C LEU A 361 -8.69 13.32 -11.12
N LEU A 362 -9.97 13.25 -10.77
CA LEU A 362 -10.98 12.47 -11.46
C LEU A 362 -11.88 13.42 -12.26
N GLU A 363 -11.96 13.19 -13.58
CA GLU A 363 -12.93 13.87 -14.44
C GLU A 363 -14.12 12.95 -14.75
N LEU A 364 -15.34 13.47 -14.59
CA LEU A 364 -16.58 12.78 -14.97
C LEU A 364 -17.31 13.59 -16.03
N SER A 365 -17.68 12.93 -17.13
CA SER A 365 -18.52 13.54 -18.17
C SER A 365 -19.95 13.06 -18.04
N LEU A 366 -20.86 13.98 -17.75
CA LEU A 366 -22.29 13.73 -17.77
C LEU A 366 -22.84 14.02 -19.18
N PRO A 367 -23.67 13.15 -19.75
CA PRO A 367 -24.27 13.38 -21.06
C PRO A 367 -25.35 14.47 -20.96
N ASN A 368 -25.63 15.16 -22.06
CA ASN A 368 -26.88 15.92 -22.15
C ASN A 368 -28.06 14.94 -22.19
N ILE A 369 -28.85 14.88 -21.12
CA ILE A 369 -30.11 14.14 -21.08
C ILE A 369 -31.23 15.18 -21.21
N PRO A 370 -31.67 15.50 -22.44
CA PRO A 370 -32.80 16.41 -22.62
C PRO A 370 -34.05 15.81 -21.96
N PRO A 371 -34.95 16.66 -21.39
CA PRO A 371 -36.26 16.20 -20.92
C PRO A 371 -37.01 15.50 -22.06
N ASP A 372 -37.83 14.50 -21.72
CA ASP A 372 -38.44 13.57 -22.69
C ASP A 372 -39.01 14.33 -23.91
N PRO A 373 -38.55 14.06 -25.15
CA PRO A 373 -38.98 14.78 -26.36
C PRO A 373 -40.48 14.63 -26.68
N LYS A 374 -41.23 13.88 -25.87
CA LYS A 374 -42.68 13.65 -25.99
C LYS A 374 -43.56 14.57 -25.14
N LEU A 375 -43.00 15.56 -24.43
CA LEU A 375 -43.83 16.49 -23.66
C LEU A 375 -44.71 17.35 -24.59
N VAL A 376 -46.02 17.32 -24.36
CA VAL A 376 -47.01 18.10 -25.12
C VAL A 376 -47.35 19.41 -24.39
N PRO A 377 -47.72 20.48 -25.11
CA PRO A 377 -48.20 21.71 -24.47
C PRO A 377 -49.47 21.45 -23.65
N ILE A 378 -49.47 21.87 -22.38
CA ILE A 378 -50.65 21.90 -21.50
C ILE A 378 -51.37 23.24 -21.64
N VAL A 379 -50.61 24.32 -21.44
CA VAL A 379 -51.07 25.71 -21.52
C VAL A 379 -49.87 26.60 -21.81
N GLY A 380 -50.09 27.73 -22.47
CA GLY A 380 -49.05 28.71 -22.72
C GLY A 380 -49.59 30.12 -22.87
N SER A 381 -48.75 31.08 -22.55
CA SER A 381 -48.95 32.51 -22.70
C SER A 381 -47.77 33.12 -23.42
N TYR A 382 -48.07 33.82 -24.50
CA TYR A 382 -47.08 34.39 -25.42
C TYR A 382 -47.19 35.92 -25.50
N PHE A 383 -48.21 36.50 -24.86
CA PHE A 383 -48.42 37.94 -24.72
C PHE A 383 -48.41 38.70 -26.04
N SER A 384 -48.87 38.08 -27.11
CA SER A 384 -48.83 38.66 -28.46
C SER A 384 -49.77 39.87 -28.62
N THR A 385 -50.82 39.97 -27.80
CA THR A 385 -51.89 40.97 -27.99
C THR A 385 -52.42 41.62 -26.72
N ASP A 386 -52.28 41.00 -25.55
CA ASP A 386 -52.79 41.52 -24.28
C ASP A 386 -52.11 40.85 -23.05
N LEU A 387 -52.70 41.04 -21.86
CA LEU A 387 -52.22 40.48 -20.59
C LEU A 387 -52.50 38.98 -20.42
N GLU A 388 -53.36 38.39 -21.25
CA GLU A 388 -53.87 37.02 -21.14
C GLU A 388 -54.43 36.64 -19.75
N GLY A 389 -54.84 37.64 -18.97
CA GLY A 389 -55.37 37.48 -17.62
C GLY A 389 -54.32 37.34 -16.51
N TRP A 390 -53.03 37.46 -16.82
CA TRP A 390 -51.97 37.50 -15.81
C TRP A 390 -52.08 38.74 -14.93
N LEU A 391 -51.84 38.53 -13.63
CA LEU A 391 -51.91 39.56 -12.61
C LEU A 391 -50.60 39.59 -11.80
N THR A 392 -50.56 40.45 -10.79
CA THR A 392 -49.51 40.44 -9.76
C THR A 392 -50.10 40.06 -8.41
N PHE A 393 -49.29 39.41 -7.57
CA PHE A 393 -49.61 39.05 -6.20
C PHE A 393 -48.54 39.57 -5.23
N PRO A 394 -48.93 40.24 -4.12
CA PRO A 394 -50.29 40.66 -3.79
C PRO A 394 -50.84 41.67 -4.82
N ARG A 395 -52.16 41.71 -4.99
CA ARG A 395 -52.78 42.64 -5.94
C ARG A 395 -52.51 44.10 -5.50
N PRO A 396 -52.05 44.97 -6.41
CA PRO A 396 -51.88 46.38 -6.08
C PRO A 396 -53.23 47.04 -5.85
N GLY A 397 -53.27 48.01 -4.93
CA GLY A 397 -54.47 48.83 -4.68
C GLY A 397 -54.83 49.79 -5.82
N SER A 398 -53.96 49.92 -6.85
CA SER A 398 -54.16 50.75 -8.04
C SER A 398 -53.76 49.97 -9.29
N THR A 399 -54.56 50.09 -10.37
CA THR A 399 -54.28 49.47 -11.66
C THR A 399 -53.04 50.03 -12.36
N GLN A 400 -52.58 51.22 -11.99
CA GLN A 400 -51.33 51.80 -12.52
C GLN A 400 -50.07 51.03 -12.11
N ASN A 401 -50.13 50.26 -11.02
CA ASN A 401 -48.99 49.50 -10.49
C ASN A 401 -49.09 48.00 -10.81
N GLY A 402 -50.07 47.60 -11.63
CA GLY A 402 -50.24 46.22 -12.11
C GLY A 402 -49.42 45.90 -13.36
N PRO A 403 -49.56 44.68 -13.90
CA PRO A 403 -48.89 44.29 -15.14
C PRO A 403 -49.45 45.09 -16.31
N ARG A 404 -48.55 45.57 -17.19
CA ARG A 404 -48.88 46.23 -18.45
C ARG A 404 -48.43 45.38 -19.63
N TRP A 405 -49.26 45.29 -20.65
CA TRP A 405 -48.87 44.69 -21.92
C TRP A 405 -48.06 45.69 -22.73
N ILE A 406 -46.90 45.27 -23.23
CA ILE A 406 -45.99 46.08 -24.02
C ILE A 406 -45.83 45.38 -25.36
N LYS A 407 -46.17 46.07 -26.45
CA LYS A 407 -46.32 45.48 -27.79
C LYS A 407 -45.00 44.98 -28.41
N THR A 408 -43.86 45.55 -28.02
CA THR A 408 -42.56 45.31 -28.68
C THR A 408 -41.44 45.13 -27.64
N GLY A 409 -40.41 44.37 -27.99
CA GLY A 409 -39.21 44.17 -27.17
C GLY A 409 -39.21 42.91 -26.30
N GLY A 410 -40.19 42.03 -26.46
CA GLY A 410 -40.25 40.65 -25.97
C GLY A 410 -39.47 39.67 -26.85
N ASN A 411 -39.71 38.38 -26.68
CA ASN A 411 -38.92 37.29 -27.24
C ASN A 411 -39.74 36.23 -28.01
N PRO A 412 -40.39 36.54 -29.16
CA PRO A 412 -40.41 37.82 -29.87
C PRO A 412 -41.68 38.66 -29.61
N ASP A 413 -41.54 39.98 -29.77
CA ASP A 413 -42.60 41.01 -29.71
C ASP A 413 -43.27 41.25 -28.35
N GLY A 414 -44.54 40.89 -28.13
CA GLY A 414 -45.29 41.38 -26.96
C GLY A 414 -44.84 40.77 -25.64
N TRP A 415 -44.87 41.51 -24.52
CA TRP A 415 -44.47 41.01 -23.20
C TRP A 415 -45.20 41.72 -22.05
N LEU A 416 -45.09 41.18 -20.83
CA LEU A 416 -45.65 41.80 -19.62
C LEU A 416 -44.59 42.57 -18.85
N GLY A 417 -44.78 43.87 -18.66
CA GLY A 417 -43.93 44.71 -17.83
C GLY A 417 -44.60 45.15 -16.53
N VAL A 418 -43.80 45.33 -15.48
CA VAL A 418 -44.22 46.05 -14.25
C VAL A 418 -43.12 47.05 -13.89
N SER A 419 -43.51 48.31 -13.69
CA SER A 419 -42.62 49.36 -13.20
C SER A 419 -42.65 49.44 -11.66
N ALA A 420 -41.54 49.89 -11.06
CA ALA A 420 -41.29 49.88 -9.62
C ALA A 420 -42.24 50.81 -8.82
N GLY A 421 -43.43 50.31 -8.53
CA GLY A 421 -44.43 50.96 -7.68
C GLY A 421 -45.13 50.00 -6.71
N LEU A 422 -44.67 48.75 -6.59
CA LEU A 422 -45.22 47.78 -5.65
C LEU A 422 -44.50 47.91 -4.29
N ALA A 423 -45.23 48.38 -3.27
CA ALA A 423 -44.72 48.60 -1.93
C ALA A 423 -44.58 47.31 -1.09
N ASN A 424 -45.13 46.19 -1.56
CA ASN A 424 -45.09 44.89 -0.88
C ASN A 424 -43.99 44.02 -1.50
N GLU A 425 -42.96 43.68 -0.71
CA GLU A 425 -41.89 42.77 -1.11
C GLU A 425 -41.90 41.51 -0.24
N PRO A 426 -41.78 40.29 -0.82
CA PRO A 426 -41.67 39.98 -2.25
C PRO A 426 -43.04 39.98 -2.98
N TRP A 427 -43.04 40.28 -4.28
CA TRP A 427 -44.21 40.14 -5.17
C TRP A 427 -43.97 39.17 -6.33
N PHE A 428 -45.06 38.66 -6.90
CA PHE A 428 -45.08 37.61 -7.93
C PHE A 428 -46.00 37.96 -9.09
N TRP A 429 -45.66 37.51 -10.29
CA TRP A 429 -46.60 37.28 -11.38
C TRP A 429 -47.56 36.14 -10.98
N ASP A 430 -48.86 36.37 -11.09
CA ASP A 430 -49.91 35.46 -10.67
C ASP A 430 -50.65 34.94 -11.91
N ALA A 431 -50.54 33.64 -12.14
CA ALA A 431 -51.04 33.01 -13.36
C ALA A 431 -52.58 33.01 -13.43
N PRO A 432 -53.17 33.15 -14.63
CA PRO A 432 -54.61 33.11 -14.82
C PRO A 432 -55.20 31.72 -14.59
N ALA A 433 -56.53 31.65 -14.50
CA ALA A 433 -57.27 30.42 -14.24
C ALA A 433 -56.98 29.26 -15.22
N THR A 434 -56.51 29.55 -16.43
CA THR A 434 -56.10 28.55 -17.44
C THR A 434 -54.92 27.69 -16.96
N TYR A 435 -54.04 28.23 -16.12
CA TYR A 435 -52.92 27.49 -15.51
C TYR A 435 -53.33 26.69 -14.29
N LEU A 436 -54.54 26.90 -13.76
CA LEU A 436 -55.00 26.33 -12.49
C LEU A 436 -55.85 25.07 -12.70
N GLY A 437 -56.34 24.48 -11.61
CA GLY A 437 -57.13 23.25 -11.61
C GLY A 437 -56.26 21.99 -11.67
N ASN A 438 -56.80 20.90 -12.22
CA ASN A 438 -56.03 19.67 -12.34
C ASN A 438 -54.92 19.82 -13.39
N LYS A 439 -53.68 19.70 -12.94
CA LYS A 439 -52.44 19.76 -13.72
C LYS A 439 -51.53 18.57 -13.42
N SER A 440 -52.09 17.39 -13.10
CA SER A 440 -51.31 16.18 -12.80
C SER A 440 -50.38 15.75 -13.94
N GLU A 441 -50.71 16.10 -15.18
CA GLU A 441 -49.86 15.89 -16.38
C GLU A 441 -48.55 16.68 -16.36
N LEU A 442 -48.44 17.71 -15.52
CA LEU A 442 -47.20 18.46 -15.29
C LEU A 442 -46.20 17.69 -14.43
N ASN A 443 -46.59 16.60 -13.76
CA ASN A 443 -45.61 15.74 -13.08
C ASN A 443 -44.65 15.13 -14.10
N HIS A 444 -43.34 15.31 -13.89
CA HIS A 444 -42.27 15.07 -14.86
C HIS A 444 -42.33 15.94 -16.13
N GLY A 445 -43.13 17.00 -16.10
CA GLY A 445 -43.24 18.03 -17.12
C GLY A 445 -42.36 19.24 -16.83
N LEU A 446 -42.53 20.30 -17.62
CA LEU A 446 -41.70 21.50 -17.59
C LEU A 446 -42.56 22.75 -17.39
N ILE A 447 -42.03 23.68 -16.60
CA ILE A 447 -42.43 25.08 -16.57
C ILE A 447 -41.34 25.85 -17.34
N GLU A 448 -41.71 26.45 -18.46
CA GLU A 448 -40.84 27.27 -19.29
C GLU A 448 -41.30 28.72 -19.22
N PHE A 449 -40.39 29.69 -19.10
CA PHE A 449 -40.71 31.11 -19.11
C PHE A 449 -39.46 31.96 -19.34
N ASP A 450 -39.66 33.20 -19.79
CA ASP A 450 -38.59 34.17 -19.95
C ASP A 450 -38.76 35.31 -18.94
N LEU A 451 -37.67 35.72 -18.30
CA LEU A 451 -37.65 36.90 -17.43
C LEU A 451 -36.60 37.90 -17.89
N LYS A 452 -36.89 39.17 -17.64
CA LYS A 452 -35.96 40.29 -17.78
C LYS A 452 -36.08 41.21 -16.57
N GLN A 453 -34.99 41.88 -16.22
CA GLN A 453 -35.00 43.00 -15.28
C GLN A 453 -34.10 44.14 -15.78
N ASN A 454 -34.00 45.22 -15.02
CA ASN A 454 -33.23 46.40 -15.40
C ASN A 454 -31.88 46.54 -14.66
N SER A 455 -31.45 45.52 -13.91
CA SER A 455 -30.22 45.58 -13.12
C SER A 455 -29.60 44.19 -12.92
N VAL A 456 -28.27 44.16 -12.74
CA VAL A 456 -27.50 42.98 -12.33
C VAL A 456 -27.06 43.07 -10.86
N ALA A 457 -27.70 43.93 -10.08
CA ALA A 457 -27.43 44.09 -8.64
C ALA A 457 -27.62 42.76 -7.88
N PRO A 458 -27.01 42.62 -6.69
CA PRO A 458 -27.17 41.42 -5.86
C PRO A 458 -28.64 41.08 -5.64
N ARG A 459 -28.97 39.79 -5.81
CA ARG A 459 -30.34 39.32 -5.71
C ARG A 459 -30.86 39.33 -4.27
N THR A 460 -32.17 39.46 -4.12
CA THR A 460 -32.90 39.10 -2.91
C THR A 460 -33.08 37.58 -2.86
N HIS A 461 -33.15 37.04 -1.64
CA HIS A 461 -33.27 35.60 -1.38
C HIS A 461 -34.74 35.19 -1.18
N GLY A 462 -35.08 33.96 -1.52
CA GLY A 462 -36.38 33.33 -1.25
C GLY A 462 -36.96 32.60 -2.47
N ALA A 463 -38.17 32.08 -2.34
CA ALA A 463 -38.86 31.31 -3.38
C ALA A 463 -39.12 32.14 -4.65
N ASP A 464 -38.77 31.56 -5.81
CA ASP A 464 -38.91 32.17 -7.12
C ASP A 464 -40.11 31.61 -7.90
N LEU A 465 -40.48 30.34 -7.70
CA LEU A 465 -41.74 29.77 -8.19
C LEU A 465 -42.53 29.20 -7.02
N LEU A 466 -43.85 29.41 -7.03
CA LEU A 466 -44.77 28.80 -6.06
C LEU A 466 -45.86 28.04 -6.82
N LEU A 467 -46.06 26.77 -6.45
CA LEU A 467 -47.21 25.96 -6.82
C LEU A 467 -48.04 25.70 -5.56
N ILE A 468 -49.27 26.19 -5.53
CA ILE A 468 -50.13 26.17 -4.34
C ILE A 468 -51.34 25.29 -4.64
N GLY A 469 -51.59 24.27 -3.83
CA GLY A 469 -52.74 23.37 -3.96
C GLY A 469 -53.08 22.73 -2.62
N GLY A 470 -54.37 22.52 -2.34
CA GLY A 470 -54.80 22.09 -1.01
C GLY A 470 -54.37 23.09 0.07
N ASP A 471 -53.64 22.61 1.09
CA ASP A 471 -53.02 23.38 2.18
C ASP A 471 -51.49 23.47 2.06
N GLN A 472 -50.95 23.18 0.86
CA GLN A 472 -49.52 23.04 0.64
C GLN A 472 -49.02 23.99 -0.44
N THR A 473 -47.85 24.57 -0.19
CA THR A 473 -47.09 25.37 -1.15
C THR A 473 -45.79 24.65 -1.46
N LEU A 474 -45.56 24.33 -2.72
CA LEU A 474 -44.26 23.88 -3.21
C LEU A 474 -43.52 25.10 -3.74
N VAL A 475 -42.27 25.26 -3.34
CA VAL A 475 -41.41 26.37 -3.73
C VAL A 475 -40.22 25.87 -4.52
N TYR A 476 -39.77 26.67 -5.48
CA TYR A 476 -38.53 26.47 -6.20
C TYR A 476 -37.73 27.77 -6.18
N MET A 477 -36.42 27.66 -5.97
CA MET A 477 -35.48 28.78 -6.09
C MET A 477 -34.67 28.59 -7.37
N LEU A 478 -34.71 29.58 -8.26
CA LEU A 478 -33.85 29.64 -9.43
C LEU A 478 -32.42 29.91 -8.95
N ASN A 479 -31.40 29.31 -9.57
CA ASN A 479 -30.03 29.57 -9.16
C ASN A 479 -29.52 30.93 -9.67
N THR A 480 -30.03 31.41 -10.81
CA THR A 480 -29.65 32.69 -11.41
C THR A 480 -30.82 33.65 -11.48
N ALA A 481 -30.61 34.88 -11.01
CA ALA A 481 -31.54 35.98 -11.24
C ALA A 481 -31.53 36.37 -12.74
N PRO A 482 -32.63 36.93 -13.26
CA PRO A 482 -32.69 37.34 -14.66
C PRO A 482 -31.67 38.42 -14.99
N GLY A 483 -31.17 38.44 -16.22
CA GLY A 483 -30.29 39.50 -16.71
C GLY A 483 -31.04 40.77 -17.11
N ILE A 484 -30.28 41.71 -17.68
CA ILE A 484 -30.82 42.88 -18.40
C ILE A 484 -31.28 42.56 -19.83
N GLU A 485 -30.93 41.36 -20.31
CA GLU A 485 -31.49 40.73 -21.50
C GLU A 485 -32.42 39.59 -21.08
N TRP A 486 -33.28 39.15 -22.01
CA TRP A 486 -34.20 38.04 -21.78
C TRP A 486 -33.44 36.77 -21.41
N SER A 487 -33.79 36.23 -20.25
CA SER A 487 -33.23 35.00 -19.70
C SER A 487 -34.30 33.91 -19.76
N HIS A 488 -34.02 32.84 -20.51
CA HIS A 488 -34.91 31.69 -20.63
C HIS A 488 -34.71 30.74 -19.45
N TYR A 489 -35.82 30.34 -18.83
CA TYR A 489 -35.86 29.39 -17.73
C TYR A 489 -36.68 28.17 -18.12
N GLN A 490 -36.18 27.01 -17.71
CA GLN A 490 -36.83 25.72 -17.88
C GLN A 490 -36.71 24.95 -16.57
N VAL A 491 -37.84 24.74 -15.88
CA VAL A 491 -37.90 24.09 -14.57
C VAL A 491 -38.66 22.77 -14.67
N LEU A 492 -37.98 21.68 -14.34
CA LEU A 492 -38.58 20.35 -14.23
C LEU A 492 -39.47 20.26 -12.99
N VAL A 493 -40.68 19.73 -13.15
CA VAL A 493 -41.62 19.53 -12.05
C VAL A 493 -41.60 18.07 -11.62
N ALA A 494 -40.75 17.76 -10.64
CA ALA A 494 -40.61 16.41 -10.07
C ALA A 494 -40.12 16.47 -8.61
N THR A 495 -40.33 15.39 -7.86
CA THR A 495 -39.96 15.24 -6.43
C THR A 495 -38.46 15.42 -6.14
N ASN A 496 -37.63 15.20 -7.16
CA ASN A 496 -36.17 15.31 -7.08
C ASN A 496 -35.63 16.42 -7.99
N ALA A 497 -36.40 17.48 -8.23
CA ALA A 497 -36.01 18.56 -9.14
C ALA A 497 -35.95 19.91 -8.41
N GLY A 498 -35.26 19.99 -7.26
CA GLY A 498 -35.04 21.24 -6.52
C GLY A 498 -36.25 21.84 -5.79
N TRP A 499 -37.44 21.26 -5.93
CA TRP A 499 -38.64 21.70 -5.22
C TRP A 499 -38.58 21.34 -3.73
N SER A 500 -39.01 22.27 -2.87
CA SER A 500 -39.21 22.03 -1.44
C SER A 500 -40.61 22.44 -0.99
N VAL A 501 -41.07 21.87 0.13
CA VAL A 501 -42.32 22.27 0.77
C VAL A 501 -42.07 23.54 1.59
N GLU A 502 -42.79 24.62 1.32
CA GLU A 502 -42.54 25.95 1.92
C GLU A 502 -42.44 25.93 3.45
N THR A 503 -43.34 25.20 4.11
CA THR A 503 -43.42 25.18 5.58
C THR A 503 -42.32 24.35 6.24
N THR A 504 -41.82 23.31 5.59
CA THR A 504 -40.84 22.39 6.17
C THR A 504 -39.44 22.55 5.60
N GLN A 505 -39.33 23.22 4.44
CA GLN A 505 -38.11 23.34 3.63
C GLN A 505 -37.50 21.99 3.21
N LYS A 506 -38.25 20.88 3.35
CA LYS A 506 -37.83 19.56 2.92
C LYS A 506 -38.15 19.34 1.44
N ALA A 507 -37.39 18.46 0.80
CA ALA A 507 -37.65 18.03 -0.57
C ALA A 507 -39.08 17.49 -0.71
N VAL A 508 -39.71 17.83 -1.84
CA VAL A 508 -41.09 17.43 -2.16
C VAL A 508 -41.20 15.92 -2.36
N THR A 509 -42.17 15.28 -1.70
CA THR A 509 -42.50 13.87 -1.92
C THR A 509 -43.50 13.69 -3.06
N SER A 510 -43.68 12.45 -3.52
CA SER A 510 -44.66 12.15 -4.59
C SER A 510 -46.08 12.54 -4.17
N ALA A 511 -46.44 12.32 -2.90
CA ALA A 511 -47.75 12.68 -2.37
C ALA A 511 -47.96 14.21 -2.33
N ASP A 512 -46.92 14.96 -1.97
CA ASP A 512 -46.96 16.43 -1.96
C ASP A 512 -47.20 16.98 -3.38
N LEU A 513 -46.43 16.47 -4.35
CA LEU A 513 -46.52 16.91 -5.74
C LEU A 513 -47.86 16.52 -6.37
N GLU A 514 -48.30 15.27 -6.21
CA GLU A 514 -49.58 14.79 -6.70
C GLU A 514 -50.75 15.55 -6.07
N GLY A 515 -50.69 15.83 -4.76
CA GLY A 515 -51.70 16.57 -4.02
C GLY A 515 -51.86 18.00 -4.53
N VAL A 516 -50.75 18.71 -4.73
CA VAL A 516 -50.76 20.09 -5.25
C VAL A 516 -51.21 20.14 -6.71
N LEU A 517 -50.69 19.25 -7.57
CA LEU A 517 -51.02 19.25 -9.00
C LEU A 517 -52.42 18.72 -9.30
N ALA A 518 -53.02 17.88 -8.45
CA ALA A 518 -54.39 17.40 -8.66
C ALA A 518 -55.43 18.53 -8.62
N ASN A 519 -55.13 19.63 -7.91
CA ASN A 519 -55.96 20.83 -7.87
C ASN A 519 -55.11 22.06 -7.55
N LEU A 520 -54.38 22.55 -8.55
CA LEU A 520 -53.53 23.72 -8.45
C LEU A 520 -54.39 24.97 -8.28
N LYS A 521 -54.30 25.62 -7.12
CA LYS A 521 -55.04 26.83 -6.75
C LYS A 521 -54.32 28.12 -7.14
N ALA A 522 -52.98 28.11 -7.18
CA ALA A 522 -52.21 29.23 -7.69
C ALA A 522 -50.86 28.75 -8.25
N PHE A 523 -50.41 29.44 -9.30
CA PHE A 523 -49.07 29.33 -9.88
C PHE A 523 -48.48 30.72 -9.94
N ARG A 524 -47.31 30.91 -9.32
CA ARG A 524 -46.67 32.21 -9.19
C ARG A 524 -45.21 32.16 -9.59
N ILE A 525 -44.76 33.22 -10.26
CA ILE A 525 -43.38 33.44 -10.68
C ILE A 525 -42.92 34.74 -10.04
N ARG A 526 -41.77 34.77 -9.38
CA ARG A 526 -41.29 35.99 -8.70
C ARG A 526 -41.10 37.11 -9.71
N GLY A 527 -41.55 38.31 -9.32
CA GLY A 527 -41.43 39.51 -10.15
C GLY A 527 -40.28 40.42 -9.76
N LYS A 528 -39.73 40.29 -8.54
CA LYS A 528 -38.62 41.13 -8.08
C LYS A 528 -37.47 40.32 -7.51
N PHE A 529 -36.35 40.40 -8.19
CA PHE A 529 -35.11 39.73 -7.81
C PHE A 529 -34.08 40.67 -7.20
N VAL A 530 -34.22 41.99 -7.33
CA VAL A 530 -33.24 42.99 -6.83
C VAL A 530 -33.94 44.13 -6.10
N ASN A 531 -33.27 44.75 -5.13
CA ASN A 531 -33.85 45.85 -4.34
C ASN A 531 -34.12 47.10 -5.19
N GLU A 532 -33.21 47.42 -6.11
CA GLU A 532 -33.23 48.63 -6.95
C GLU A 532 -33.98 48.43 -8.27
N LEU A 533 -34.97 47.53 -8.28
CA LEU A 533 -35.77 47.26 -9.47
C LEU A 533 -36.46 48.54 -9.93
N VAL A 534 -36.38 48.85 -11.22
CA VAL A 534 -37.17 49.90 -11.90
C VAL A 534 -38.20 49.27 -12.83
N GLU A 535 -37.83 48.18 -13.50
CA GLU A 535 -38.70 47.44 -14.41
C GLU A 535 -38.31 45.96 -14.47
N THR A 536 -39.32 45.09 -14.53
CA THR A 536 -39.17 43.66 -14.81
C THR A 536 -40.11 43.25 -15.93
N GLY A 537 -39.74 42.19 -16.64
CA GLY A 537 -40.51 41.59 -17.72
C GLY A 537 -40.74 40.09 -17.53
N LEU A 538 -41.91 39.63 -17.96
CA LEU A 538 -42.26 38.22 -18.12
C LEU A 538 -42.71 37.97 -19.57
N ASP A 539 -42.24 36.87 -20.16
CA ASP A 539 -42.64 36.42 -21.49
C ASP A 539 -42.65 34.87 -21.61
N ASN A 540 -43.29 34.33 -22.64
CA ASN A 540 -43.27 32.92 -23.06
C ASN A 540 -43.54 31.86 -21.99
N VAL A 541 -44.47 32.11 -21.06
CA VAL A 541 -44.80 31.17 -19.98
C VAL A 541 -45.53 29.96 -20.54
N ARG A 542 -45.01 28.75 -20.33
CA ARG A 542 -45.57 27.50 -20.85
C ARG A 542 -45.47 26.39 -19.83
N LEU A 543 -46.53 25.60 -19.74
CA LEU A 543 -46.53 24.31 -19.06
C LEU A 543 -46.53 23.21 -20.12
N ARG A 544 -45.58 22.28 -20.04
CA ARG A 544 -45.51 21.11 -20.93
C ARG A 544 -45.53 19.84 -20.09
N GLY A 545 -46.38 18.89 -20.46
CA GLY A 545 -46.67 17.72 -19.66
C GLY A 545 -46.59 16.43 -20.44
N THR A 546 -46.74 15.34 -19.71
CA THR A 546 -46.93 14.02 -20.32
C THR A 546 -48.29 13.95 -20.98
N ASP A 547 -48.37 13.44 -22.21
CA ASP A 547 -49.64 13.36 -22.96
C ASP A 547 -50.70 12.57 -22.16
N PRO A 548 -51.82 13.20 -21.75
CA PRO A 548 -52.89 12.54 -21.00
C PRO A 548 -53.61 11.44 -21.81
N GLY A 549 -53.36 11.36 -23.13
CA GLY A 549 -53.87 10.34 -24.04
C GLY A 549 -52.91 9.19 -24.35
N SER A 550 -51.69 9.18 -23.80
CA SER A 550 -50.72 8.13 -24.09
C SER A 550 -51.13 6.77 -23.46
N VAL A 551 -51.46 5.79 -24.32
CA VAL A 551 -51.77 4.41 -23.89
C VAL A 551 -50.68 3.92 -22.92
N PRO A 552 -51.03 3.46 -21.71
CA PRO A 552 -50.04 3.06 -20.72
C PRO A 552 -49.11 1.99 -21.29
N ARG A 553 -47.80 2.29 -21.31
CA ARG A 553 -46.78 1.32 -21.68
C ARG A 553 -46.52 0.41 -20.50
N LEU A 554 -46.93 -0.85 -20.64
CA LEU A 554 -46.64 -1.89 -19.66
C LEU A 554 -45.17 -2.30 -19.80
N GLN A 555 -44.39 -2.12 -18.73
CA GLN A 555 -43.05 -2.67 -18.60
C GLN A 555 -43.09 -3.82 -17.61
N MET A 556 -42.38 -4.89 -17.91
CA MET A 556 -42.32 -6.06 -17.06
C MET A 556 -40.88 -6.55 -16.96
N ARG A 557 -40.37 -6.67 -15.73
CA ARG A 557 -39.04 -7.23 -15.48
C ARG A 557 -39.11 -8.33 -14.44
N ARG A 558 -38.23 -9.32 -14.58
CA ARG A 558 -38.11 -10.43 -13.64
C ARG A 558 -37.22 -10.03 -12.47
N LEU A 559 -37.64 -10.31 -11.25
CA LEU A 559 -36.92 -9.94 -10.05
C LEU A 559 -35.91 -11.01 -9.64
N LEU A 560 -34.78 -10.56 -9.12
CA LEU A 560 -33.77 -11.39 -8.47
C LEU A 560 -34.13 -11.54 -6.99
N THR A 561 -34.05 -12.76 -6.48
CA THR A 561 -34.07 -13.04 -5.03
C THR A 561 -32.74 -13.71 -4.71
N ASN A 562 -31.92 -13.07 -3.86
CA ASN A 562 -30.56 -13.51 -3.53
C ASN A 562 -29.67 -13.79 -4.76
N GLY A 563 -29.77 -12.93 -5.79
CA GLY A 563 -28.97 -13.05 -7.02
C GLY A 563 -29.45 -14.12 -8.01
N VAL A 564 -30.54 -14.84 -7.73
CA VAL A 564 -31.13 -15.84 -8.62
C VAL A 564 -32.46 -15.34 -9.18
N LEU A 565 -32.72 -15.58 -10.47
CA LEU A 565 -34.00 -15.24 -11.11
C LEU A 565 -35.12 -16.12 -10.53
N GLY A 566 -36.00 -15.50 -9.74
CA GLY A 566 -37.17 -16.15 -9.12
C GLY A 566 -38.39 -16.19 -10.04
N ASP A 567 -39.54 -16.54 -9.50
CA ASP A 567 -40.87 -16.52 -10.14
C ASP A 567 -41.59 -15.17 -10.01
N ARG A 568 -40.93 -14.18 -9.38
CA ARG A 568 -41.48 -12.85 -9.15
C ARG A 568 -41.17 -11.91 -10.31
N TYR A 569 -42.18 -11.16 -10.73
CA TYR A 569 -42.11 -10.16 -11.78
C TYR A 569 -42.60 -8.83 -11.25
N GLU A 570 -41.86 -7.78 -11.54
CA GLU A 570 -42.31 -6.41 -11.36
C GLU A 570 -42.95 -5.93 -12.65
N VAL A 571 -44.20 -5.49 -12.54
CA VAL A 571 -44.98 -4.89 -13.61
C VAL A 571 -45.15 -3.42 -13.30
N VAL A 572 -44.79 -2.55 -14.25
CA VAL A 572 -44.75 -1.09 -14.08
C VAL A 572 -45.48 -0.39 -15.22
N TRP A 573 -46.32 0.59 -14.91
CA TRP A 573 -46.97 1.47 -15.88
C TRP A 573 -47.09 2.91 -15.34
N SER A 574 -47.33 3.90 -16.22
CA SER A 574 -47.46 5.31 -15.81
C SER A 574 -48.67 5.53 -14.88
N SER A 575 -48.48 6.21 -13.74
CA SER A 575 -49.54 6.46 -12.74
C SER A 575 -50.56 7.52 -13.17
N THR A 576 -50.24 8.33 -14.20
CA THR A 576 -51.13 9.39 -14.72
C THR A 576 -52.40 8.86 -15.40
N ASN A 577 -52.48 7.55 -15.69
CA ASN A 577 -53.56 6.92 -16.45
C ASN A 577 -54.72 6.44 -15.55
N ARG A 578 -55.49 7.36 -14.98
CA ARG A 578 -56.69 7.04 -14.18
C ARG A 578 -57.72 6.27 -15.03
N GLY A 579 -58.16 5.11 -14.51
CA GLY A 579 -59.18 4.24 -15.11
C GLY A 579 -58.64 2.97 -15.77
N TYR A 580 -57.34 2.86 -15.99
CA TYR A 580 -56.76 1.62 -16.54
C TYR A 580 -56.51 0.58 -15.45
N GLN A 581 -56.92 -0.66 -15.69
CA GLN A 581 -56.65 -1.84 -14.88
C GLN A 581 -55.74 -2.82 -15.64
N LEU A 582 -54.84 -3.48 -14.90
CA LEU A 582 -54.07 -4.60 -15.43
C LEU A 582 -55.00 -5.79 -15.62
N GLN A 583 -55.02 -6.36 -16.83
CA GLN A 583 -55.75 -7.58 -17.14
C GLN A 583 -54.79 -8.66 -17.65
N MET A 584 -55.17 -9.92 -17.45
CA MET A 584 -54.44 -11.08 -17.97
C MET A 584 -55.33 -12.03 -18.76
N THR A 585 -54.70 -12.81 -19.65
CA THR A 585 -55.29 -13.98 -20.29
C THR A 585 -54.22 -15.06 -20.48
N THR A 586 -54.64 -16.32 -20.56
CA THR A 586 -53.77 -17.45 -20.94
C THR A 586 -53.93 -17.86 -22.40
N ASN A 587 -54.90 -17.27 -23.12
CA ASN A 587 -55.15 -17.54 -24.53
C ASN A 587 -55.57 -16.26 -25.25
N LEU A 588 -54.64 -15.66 -26.00
CA LEU A 588 -54.90 -14.44 -26.78
C LEU A 588 -56.05 -14.59 -27.78
N GLN A 589 -56.29 -15.80 -28.31
CA GLN A 589 -57.35 -16.04 -29.30
C GLN A 589 -58.75 -16.07 -28.66
N SER A 590 -58.86 -16.35 -27.36
CA SER A 590 -60.14 -16.42 -26.67
C SER A 590 -60.82 -15.06 -26.46
N GLY A 591 -60.03 -13.97 -26.48
CA GLY A 591 -60.50 -12.63 -26.13
C GLY A 591 -60.97 -12.46 -24.68
N ALA A 592 -60.93 -13.51 -23.85
CA ALA A 592 -61.35 -13.48 -22.45
C ALA A 592 -60.22 -12.96 -21.56
N TRP A 593 -60.29 -11.67 -21.23
CA TRP A 593 -59.36 -10.98 -20.33
C TRP A 593 -59.98 -10.82 -18.95
N GLN A 594 -59.21 -11.11 -17.90
CA GLN A 594 -59.64 -11.01 -16.52
C GLN A 594 -58.79 -9.97 -15.77
N PRO A 595 -59.37 -9.17 -14.86
CA PRO A 595 -58.60 -8.27 -14.00
C PRO A 595 -57.56 -9.03 -13.17
N VAL A 596 -56.36 -8.45 -13.04
CA VAL A 596 -55.32 -8.96 -12.14
C VAL A 596 -55.51 -8.33 -10.76
N SER A 597 -55.83 -9.15 -9.77
CA SER A 597 -55.97 -8.70 -8.38
C SER A 597 -54.61 -8.63 -7.68
N GLY A 598 -54.31 -7.51 -7.02
CA GLY A 598 -53.07 -7.31 -6.29
C GLY A 598 -52.94 -5.88 -5.77
N ALA A 599 -52.04 -5.68 -4.80
CA ALA A 599 -51.72 -4.34 -4.33
C ALA A 599 -50.94 -3.59 -5.43
N VAL A 600 -51.42 -2.40 -5.78
CA VAL A 600 -50.69 -1.46 -6.64
C VAL A 600 -50.01 -0.44 -5.74
N THR A 601 -48.70 -0.35 -5.84
CA THR A 601 -47.90 0.68 -5.17
C THR A 601 -47.49 1.74 -6.18
N VAL A 602 -47.57 3.02 -5.81
CA VAL A 602 -47.08 4.11 -6.67
C VAL A 602 -45.70 4.53 -6.17
N ILE A 603 -44.70 4.46 -7.04
CA ILE A 603 -43.32 4.87 -6.77
C ILE A 603 -42.86 5.73 -7.95
N ASP A 604 -42.40 6.94 -7.69
CA ASP A 604 -41.87 7.89 -8.69
C ASP A 604 -42.78 8.09 -9.92
N GLY A 605 -44.07 8.35 -9.69
CA GLY A 605 -45.04 8.58 -10.78
C GLY A 605 -45.35 7.33 -11.63
N LYS A 606 -44.96 6.14 -11.16
CA LYS A 606 -45.27 4.87 -11.82
C LYS A 606 -46.04 3.97 -10.88
N SER A 607 -47.12 3.38 -11.38
CA SER A 607 -47.84 2.32 -10.72
C SER A 607 -47.06 1.01 -10.91
N GLN A 608 -46.88 0.28 -9.81
CA GLN A 608 -46.15 -0.97 -9.74
C GLN A 608 -47.02 -2.05 -9.12
N MET A 609 -46.93 -3.27 -9.67
CA MET A 609 -47.50 -4.48 -9.08
C MET A 609 -46.46 -5.60 -9.13
N ILE A 610 -46.34 -6.38 -8.05
CA ILE A 610 -45.52 -7.59 -8.04
C ILE A 610 -46.40 -8.81 -8.28
N LEU A 611 -46.07 -9.58 -9.31
CA LEU A 611 -46.73 -10.83 -9.65
C LEU A 611 -45.83 -12.02 -9.34
N SER A 612 -46.40 -13.11 -8.83
CA SER A 612 -45.73 -14.41 -8.74
C SER A 612 -46.27 -15.32 -9.83
N LEU A 613 -45.44 -15.61 -10.84
CA LEU A 613 -45.82 -16.40 -12.01
C LEU A 613 -45.14 -17.77 -11.95
N THR A 614 -45.84 -18.74 -11.37
CA THR A 614 -45.32 -20.10 -11.10
C THR A 614 -45.67 -21.12 -12.19
N ASN A 615 -46.55 -20.78 -13.13
CA ASN A 615 -47.12 -21.73 -14.10
C ASN A 615 -46.39 -21.73 -15.45
N ARG A 616 -46.20 -22.92 -16.04
CA ARG A 616 -45.58 -23.11 -17.37
C ARG A 616 -46.50 -22.79 -18.56
N VAL A 617 -47.63 -22.12 -18.34
CA VAL A 617 -48.57 -21.75 -19.40
C VAL A 617 -48.30 -20.30 -19.80
N PRO A 618 -48.31 -19.94 -21.10
CA PRO A 618 -48.19 -18.56 -21.54
C PRO A 618 -49.25 -17.67 -20.88
N GLN A 619 -48.81 -16.57 -20.29
CA GLN A 619 -49.66 -15.54 -19.71
C GLN A 619 -49.38 -14.23 -20.44
N PHE A 620 -50.45 -13.56 -20.83
CA PHE A 620 -50.40 -12.30 -21.55
C PHE A 620 -51.06 -11.23 -20.70
N PHE A 621 -50.46 -10.04 -20.70
CA PHE A 621 -50.90 -8.92 -19.88
C PHE A 621 -51.18 -7.71 -20.76
N ARG A 622 -52.20 -6.93 -20.38
CA ARG A 622 -52.51 -5.64 -21.01
C ARG A 622 -53.04 -4.66 -19.99
N MET A 623 -52.98 -3.38 -20.34
CA MET A 623 -53.75 -2.35 -19.67
C MET A 623 -55.07 -2.12 -20.41
N ALA A 624 -56.19 -2.11 -19.69
CA ALA A 624 -57.51 -1.84 -20.25
C ALA A 624 -58.21 -0.79 -19.41
N LYS A 625 -58.88 0.17 -20.04
CA LYS A 625 -59.67 1.21 -19.39
C LYS A 625 -61.09 0.72 -19.10
#